data_AF-A0A1Z9HXY1-F1
#
_entry.id   AF-A0A1Z9HXY1-F1
#
_cell.length_a   1.000
_cell.length_b   1.000
_cell.length_c   1.000
_cell.angle_alpha   90.00
_cell.angle_beta   90.00
_cell.angle_gamma   90.00
#
_symmetry.space_group_name_H-M   'P 1'
#
loop_
_entity.id
_entity.type
_entity.pdbx_description
1 polymer ?
#
loop_
_entity_poly.entity_id
_entity_poly.type
_entity_poly.pdbx_seq_one_letter_code
_entity_poly.pdbx_strand_id
1 'polypeptide(L)'
;MTHFVSYTISFQDLVKSWIQDICPNDHILIIYDPLNNYDYLKGLGFDMDDGHIYESKLMVSHFIDIELAIRMLKRVSFLDGPLCELWSKGMFITDNSVNCTFDS
;
A
#
# COMPACT_ATOMS: atom_id res chain seq x y z
N MET A 1 -21.45 33.92 -12.90
CA MET A 1 -20.37 33.11 -13.50
C MET A 1 -19.78 32.27 -12.39
N THR A 2 -20.01 30.96 -12.43
CA THR A 2 -19.42 30.02 -11.47
C THR A 2 -18.01 29.70 -11.98
N HIS A 3 -16.98 30.20 -11.29
CA HIS A 3 -15.61 29.84 -11.60
C HIS A 3 -15.39 28.39 -11.19
N PHE A 4 -15.27 27.49 -12.16
CA PHE A 4 -14.79 26.14 -11.91
C PHE A 4 -13.27 26.22 -11.77
N VAL A 5 -12.79 26.09 -10.53
CA VAL A 5 -11.37 25.91 -10.28
C VAL A 5 -11.09 24.42 -10.39
N SER A 6 -10.46 24.01 -11.49
CA SER A 6 -9.96 22.65 -11.67
C SER A 6 -8.57 22.58 -11.03
N TYR A 7 -8.44 21.77 -9.97
CA TYR A 7 -7.15 21.47 -9.37
C TYR A 7 -6.64 20.16 -9.95
N THR A 8 -5.43 20.17 -10.51
CA THR A 8 -4.73 18.94 -10.89
C THR A 8 -4.09 18.36 -9.64
N ILE A 9 -4.72 17.35 -9.04
CA ILE A 9 -4.16 16.61 -7.90
C ILE A 9 -3.40 15.41 -8.48
N SER A 10 -2.19 15.16 -7.99
CA SER A 10 -1.44 13.98 -8.42
C SER A 10 -2.12 12.71 -7.90
N PHE A 11 -1.97 11.59 -8.62
CA PHE A 11 -2.52 10.32 -8.16
C PHE A 11 -1.99 9.92 -6.77
N GLN A 12 -0.72 10.19 -6.48
CA GLN A 12 -0.13 9.97 -5.15
C GLN A 12 -0.78 10.83 -4.07
N ASP A 13 -1.10 12.08 -4.34
CA ASP A 13 -1.79 12.95 -3.35
C ASP A 13 -3.21 12.46 -3.07
N LEU A 14 -3.91 11.94 -4.09
CA LEU A 14 -5.22 11.32 -3.90
C LEU A 14 -5.14 10.06 -3.03
N VAL A 15 -4.18 9.18 -3.31
CA VAL A 15 -3.94 7.96 -2.52
C VAL A 15 -3.63 8.34 -1.08
N LYS A 16 -2.71 9.28 -0.86
CA LYS A 16 -2.36 9.77 0.47
C LYS A 16 -3.56 10.33 1.24
N SER A 17 -4.36 11.18 0.61
CA SER A 17 -5.58 11.71 1.24
C SER A 17 -6.52 10.58 1.62
N TRP A 18 -6.76 9.63 0.71
CA TRP A 18 -7.63 8.48 0.97
C TRP A 18 -7.17 7.65 2.17
N ILE A 19 -5.86 7.37 2.30
CA ILE A 19 -5.31 6.64 3.45
C ILE A 19 -5.56 7.40 4.75
N GLN A 20 -5.31 8.72 4.74
CA GLN A 20 -5.44 9.56 5.93
C GLN A 20 -6.90 9.73 6.36
N ASP A 21 -7.83 9.76 5.40
CA ASP A 21 -9.25 9.98 5.66
C ASP A 21 -9.99 8.67 5.99
N ILE A 22 -9.64 7.56 5.34
CA ILE A 22 -10.40 6.29 5.40
C ILE A 22 -9.71 5.25 6.29
N CYS A 23 -8.38 5.20 6.30
CA CYS A 23 -7.60 4.19 7.01
C CYS A 23 -6.64 4.79 8.06
N PRO A 24 -7.06 5.79 8.88
CA PRO A 24 -6.14 6.55 9.74
C PRO A 24 -5.49 5.73 10.85
N ASN A 25 -6.05 4.56 11.20
CA ASN A 25 -5.57 3.72 12.29
C ASN A 25 -5.04 2.36 11.83
N ASP A 26 -5.10 2.08 10.53
CA ASP A 26 -4.78 0.76 9.99
C ASP A 26 -3.29 0.65 9.61
N HIS A 27 -2.82 -0.58 9.52
CA HIS A 27 -1.57 -0.92 8.85
C HIS A 27 -1.92 -1.44 7.47
N ILE A 28 -1.53 -0.73 6.41
CA ILE A 28 -1.91 -1.09 5.04
C ILE A 28 -0.68 -1.22 4.16
N LEU A 29 -0.68 -2.26 3.34
CA LEU A 29 0.26 -2.41 2.23
C LEU A 29 -0.48 -2.03 0.95
N ILE A 30 0.07 -1.08 0.22
CA ILE A 30 -0.40 -0.69 -1.10
C ILE A 30 0.52 -1.34 -2.11
N ILE A 31 -0.07 -2.04 -3.08
CA ILE A 31 0.63 -2.68 -4.18
C ILE A 31 0.16 -2.01 -5.48
N TYR A 32 1.11 -1.47 -6.23
CA TYR A 32 0.86 -0.80 -7.49
C TYR A 32 0.87 -1.80 -8.65
N ASP A 33 -0.04 -1.62 -9.60
CA ASP A 33 -0.24 -2.47 -10.77
C ASP A 33 -0.31 -3.98 -10.43
N PRO A 34 -1.22 -4.38 -9.53
CA PRO A 34 -1.31 -5.75 -9.02
C PRO A 34 -1.61 -6.77 -10.13
N LEU A 35 -2.31 -6.38 -11.19
CA LEU A 35 -2.63 -7.24 -12.33
C LEU A 35 -1.40 -7.66 -13.14
N ASN A 36 -0.39 -6.78 -13.27
CA ASN A 36 0.86 -7.12 -13.96
C ASN A 36 1.69 -8.15 -13.16
N ASN A 37 1.40 -8.29 -11.87
CA ASN A 37 2.08 -9.18 -10.94
C ASN A 37 1.12 -10.25 -10.37
N TYR A 38 0.02 -10.55 -11.09
CA TYR A 38 -1.07 -11.38 -10.60
C TYR A 38 -0.61 -12.76 -10.11
N ASP A 39 0.12 -13.50 -10.95
CA ASP A 39 0.55 -14.87 -10.62
C ASP A 39 1.50 -14.89 -9.41
N TYR A 40 2.36 -13.88 -9.32
CA TYR A 40 3.28 -13.70 -8.19
C TYR A 40 2.51 -13.43 -6.89
N LEU A 41 1.62 -12.45 -6.89
CA LEU A 41 0.83 -12.07 -5.71
C LEU A 41 -0.08 -13.19 -5.25
N LYS A 42 -0.73 -13.90 -6.19
CA LYS A 42 -1.53 -15.09 -5.89
C LYS A 42 -0.69 -16.19 -5.24
N GLY A 43 0.54 -16.41 -5.72
CA GLY A 43 1.49 -17.36 -5.12
C GLY A 43 1.92 -16.97 -3.69
N LEU A 44 1.87 -15.69 -3.35
CA LEU A 44 2.14 -15.18 -2.00
C LEU A 44 0.93 -15.29 -1.06
N GLY A 45 -0.25 -15.61 -1.59
CA GLY A 45 -1.50 -15.77 -0.83
C GLY A 45 -2.35 -14.49 -0.76
N PHE A 46 -2.11 -13.52 -1.63
CA PHE A 46 -2.99 -12.36 -1.76
C PHE A 46 -4.29 -12.76 -2.45
N ASP A 47 -5.41 -12.40 -1.82
CA ASP A 47 -6.72 -12.53 -2.45
C ASP A 47 -6.93 -11.34 -3.38
N MET A 48 -6.89 -11.62 -4.68
CA MET A 48 -6.99 -10.58 -5.70
C MET A 48 -8.42 -10.04 -5.84
N ASP A 49 -9.43 -10.70 -5.25
CA ASP A 49 -10.81 -10.21 -5.27
C ASP A 49 -11.09 -9.19 -4.14
N ASP A 50 -10.21 -9.10 -3.14
CA ASP A 50 -10.32 -8.18 -2.01
C ASP A 50 -9.49 -6.89 -2.23
N GLY A 51 -10.13 -5.73 -2.08
CA GLY A 51 -9.43 -4.45 -1.88
C GLY A 51 -8.92 -3.73 -3.13
N HIS A 52 -9.61 -3.82 -4.27
CA HIS A 52 -9.31 -3.00 -5.44
C HIS A 52 -9.75 -1.55 -5.27
N ILE A 53 -8.81 -0.63 -5.42
CA ILE A 53 -9.09 0.82 -5.45
C ILE A 53 -8.58 1.38 -6.77
N TYR A 54 -9.38 2.27 -7.38
CA TYR A 54 -9.08 2.98 -8.63
C TYR A 54 -8.72 2.07 -9.81
N GLU A 55 -9.75 1.57 -10.51
CA GLU A 55 -9.60 0.88 -11.81
C GLU A 55 -8.60 -0.29 -11.82
N SER A 56 -8.43 -0.99 -10.69
CA SER A 56 -7.47 -2.10 -10.53
C SER A 56 -5.99 -1.70 -10.60
N LYS A 57 -5.66 -0.40 -10.50
CA LYS A 57 -4.28 0.09 -10.45
C LYS A 57 -3.64 -0.11 -9.08
N LEU A 58 -4.46 -0.23 -8.04
CA LEU A 58 -3.99 -0.45 -6.67
C LEU A 58 -4.70 -1.64 -6.05
N MET A 59 -3.93 -2.42 -5.31
CA MET A 59 -4.42 -3.38 -4.33
C MET A 59 -4.03 -2.88 -2.94
N VAL A 60 -5.01 -2.81 -2.04
CA VAL A 60 -4.80 -2.40 -0.65
C VAL A 60 -5.06 -3.60 0.26
N SER A 61 -4.05 -4.01 1.01
CA SER A 61 -4.15 -5.08 1.98
C SER A 61 -4.04 -4.52 3.39
N HIS A 62 -5.02 -4.84 4.24
CA HIS A 62 -5.08 -4.41 5.62
C HIS A 62 -4.45 -5.46 6.54
N PHE A 63 -3.70 -4.98 7.53
CA PHE A 63 -3.02 -5.79 8.52
C PHE A 63 -3.37 -5.30 9.93
N ILE A 64 -3.58 -6.25 10.83
CA ILE A 64 -3.81 -5.97 12.25
C ILE A 64 -2.50 -5.59 12.94
N ASP A 65 -1.39 -6.16 12.48
CA ASP A 65 -0.06 -6.00 13.06
C ASP A 65 0.92 -5.43 12.03
N ILE A 66 1.65 -4.39 12.44
CA ILE A 66 2.71 -3.77 11.66
C ILE A 66 3.85 -4.74 11.35
N GLU A 67 4.16 -5.69 12.24
CA GLU A 67 5.22 -6.67 11.98
C GLU A 67 4.86 -7.58 10.80
N LEU A 68 3.61 -8.03 10.74
CA LEU A 68 3.09 -8.81 9.62
C LEU A 68 3.15 -7.99 8.33
N ALA A 69 2.74 -6.72 8.38
CA ALA A 69 2.77 -5.82 7.23
C ALA A 69 4.22 -5.61 6.71
N ILE A 70 5.20 -5.43 7.59
CA ILE A 70 6.63 -5.32 7.22
C ILE A 70 7.15 -6.63 6.61
N ARG A 71 6.79 -7.79 7.17
CA ARG A 71 7.19 -9.09 6.61
C ARG A 71 6.61 -9.29 5.21
N MET A 72 5.35 -8.90 5.01
CA MET A 72 4.71 -8.97 3.70
C MET A 72 5.33 -7.98 2.72
N LEU A 73 5.60 -6.73 3.13
CA LEU A 73 6.33 -5.77 2.30
C LEU A 73 7.64 -6.38 1.79
N LYS A 74 8.49 -6.89 2.70
CA LYS A 74 9.79 -7.52 2.34
C LYS A 74 9.63 -8.72 1.41
N ARG A 75 8.56 -9.49 1.57
CA ARG A 75 8.28 -10.66 0.73
C ARG A 75 7.81 -10.24 -0.66
N VAL A 76 7.03 -9.18 -0.77
CA VAL A 76 6.50 -8.69 -2.05
C VAL A 76 7.55 -7.87 -2.80
N SER A 77 8.32 -7.01 -2.11
CA SER A 77 9.34 -6.12 -2.68
C SER A 77 10.67 -6.80 -3.00
N PHE A 78 10.65 -8.08 -3.39
CA PHE A 78 11.85 -8.80 -3.82
C PHE A 78 12.44 -8.16 -5.10
N LEU A 79 13.65 -8.55 -5.52
CA LEU A 79 14.48 -7.86 -6.53
C LEU A 79 13.78 -7.51 -7.88
N ASP A 80 12.64 -8.14 -8.19
CA ASP A 80 11.80 -7.88 -9.37
C ASP A 80 10.28 -7.84 -9.03
N GLY A 81 9.92 -7.57 -7.77
CA GLY A 81 8.54 -7.52 -7.31
C GLY A 81 7.80 -6.22 -7.66
N PRO A 82 6.47 -6.17 -7.49
CA PRO A 82 5.70 -4.96 -7.73
C PRO A 82 6.14 -3.82 -6.81
N LEU A 83 5.96 -2.58 -7.29
CA LEU A 83 6.13 -1.41 -6.44
C LEU A 83 5.12 -1.47 -5.29
N CYS A 84 5.61 -1.34 -4.06
CA CYS A 84 4.80 -1.42 -2.87
C CYS A 84 5.10 -0.27 -1.91
N GLU A 85 4.08 0.15 -1.16
CA GLU A 85 4.18 1.17 -0.12
C GLU A 85 3.52 0.67 1.16
N LEU A 86 4.22 0.77 2.28
CA LEU A 86 3.67 0.45 3.59
C LEU A 86 3.26 1.73 4.30
N TRP A 87 2.02 1.74 4.79
CA TRP A 87 1.48 2.81 5.62
C TRP A 87 1.01 2.25 6.95
N SER A 88 1.18 3.03 8.00
CA SER A 88 0.83 2.65 9.36
C SER A 88 0.23 3.86 10.05
N LYS A 89 -1.03 3.73 10.47
CA LYS A 89 -1.76 4.79 11.19
C LYS A 89 -1.71 6.13 10.44
N GLY A 90 -2.01 6.10 9.14
CA GLY A 90 -2.00 7.28 8.26
C GLY A 90 -0.61 7.83 7.90
N MET A 91 0.47 7.19 8.35
CA MET A 91 1.85 7.61 8.07
C MET A 91 2.55 6.65 7.11
N PHE A 92 3.28 7.20 6.14
CA PHE A 92 4.10 6.42 5.22
C PHE A 92 5.37 5.91 5.93
N ILE A 93 5.67 4.63 5.78
CA ILE A 93 6.85 3.99 6.36
C ILE A 93 7.96 3.95 5.31
N THR A 94 8.97 4.80 5.48
CA THR A 94 10.20 4.78 4.67
C THR A 94 11.25 3.91 5.36
N ASP A 95 11.89 3.03 4.60
CA ASP A 95 12.68 1.88 5.06
C ASP A 95 14.05 2.22 5.73
N ASN A 96 14.14 3.32 6.48
CA ASN A 96 15.44 3.83 6.97
C ASN A 96 15.65 3.86 8.50
N SER A 97 14.78 3.30 9.33
CA SER A 97 15.05 3.32 10.78
C SER A 97 14.35 2.28 11.65
N VAL A 98 13.77 1.23 11.08
CA VAL A 98 13.34 0.09 11.91
C VAL A 98 14.44 -0.98 11.89
N ASN A 99 15.56 -0.63 12.54
CA ASN A 99 16.36 -1.59 13.29
C ASN A 99 15.45 -2.20 14.37
N CYS A 100 14.49 -3.03 13.97
CA CYS A 100 13.96 -4.07 14.84
C CYS A 100 14.96 -5.22 14.77
N THR A 101 16.10 -5.06 15.45
CA THR A 101 16.80 -6.19 16.03
C THR A 101 15.81 -6.82 17.00
N PHE A 102 15.07 -7.83 16.52
CA PHE A 102 14.50 -8.82 17.41
C PHE A 102 15.68 -9.68 17.83
N ASP A 103 16.27 -9.34 18.96
CA ASP A 103 17.18 -10.25 19.64
C ASP A 103 16.42 -11.56 19.89
N SER A 104 17.04 -12.62 19.39
CA SER A 104 16.65 -14.03 19.44
C SER A 104 16.40 -14.56 20.84
#